data_AF-A0A969JQ63-F1
#
_entry.id   AF-A0A969JQ63-F1
#
_cell.length_a   1.000
_cell.length_b   1.000
_cell.length_c   1.000
_cell.angle_alpha   90.00
_cell.angle_beta   90.00
_cell.angle_gamma   90.00
#
_symmetry.space_group_name_H-M   'P 1'
#
loop_
_entity.id
_entity.type
_entity.pdbx_description
1 polymer ?
#
loop_
_entity_poly.entity_id
_entity_poly.type
_entity_poly.pdbx_seq_one_letter_code
_entity_poly.pdbx_strand_id
1 'polypeptide(L)'
;MIEWLLALKPPENLAGQTLIVYVLLDVALIIFLARILGNLLVKIGQPRVVGEILAGILLGPTLLGNNLSEVITPLQVRPIINVFAIIGLIFFMFIAGLEIDVEKVISKVKQAIFLSLLSVGIPALIGFPIAFLLNNSLYAGLGGEAILPLVYFLVLPFRLVHFR
;
A
#
# COMPACT_ATOMS: atom_id res chain seq x y z
N MET A 1 -14.54 26.79 -5.96
CA MET A 1 -15.09 25.47 -6.37
C MET A 1 -14.78 24.38 -5.34
N ILE A 2 -13.53 24.25 -4.88
CA ILE A 2 -13.14 23.23 -3.87
C ILE A 2 -13.77 23.50 -2.50
N GLU A 3 -13.94 24.76 -2.07
CA GLU A 3 -14.52 25.07 -0.76
C GLU A 3 -15.96 24.56 -0.57
N TRP A 4 -16.78 24.54 -1.63
CA TRP A 4 -18.12 23.94 -1.59
C TRP A 4 -18.07 22.42 -1.36
N LEU A 5 -17.04 21.74 -1.86
CA LEU A 5 -16.83 20.31 -1.60
C LEU A 5 -16.39 20.07 -0.16
N LEU A 6 -15.62 20.99 0.44
CA LEU A 6 -15.24 20.91 1.85
C LEU A 6 -16.42 21.12 2.79
N ALA A 7 -17.46 21.85 2.35
CA ALA A 7 -18.72 21.97 3.11
C ALA A 7 -19.51 20.64 3.17
N LEU A 8 -19.21 19.66 2.30
CA LEU A 8 -19.77 18.32 2.32
C LEU A 8 -18.96 17.35 3.20
N LYS A 9 -17.93 17.83 3.91
CA LYS A 9 -17.12 17.00 4.80
C LYS A 9 -18.01 16.37 5.88
N PRO A 10 -18.00 15.03 6.02
CA PRO A 10 -18.81 14.38 7.03
C PRO A 10 -18.42 14.83 8.45
N PRO A 11 -19.36 14.79 9.40
CA PRO A 11 -19.10 15.19 10.78
C PRO A 11 -18.00 14.33 11.42
N GLU A 12 -17.22 14.93 12.31
CA GLU A 12 -16.09 14.27 13.00
C GLU A 12 -16.49 13.07 13.87
N ASN A 13 -17.78 12.88 14.14
CA ASN A 13 -18.30 11.72 14.82
C ASN A 13 -19.48 11.13 14.02
N LEU A 14 -19.17 10.17 13.14
CA LEU A 14 -20.18 9.42 12.43
C LEU A 14 -20.89 8.46 13.39
N ALA A 15 -22.19 8.66 13.61
CA ALA A 15 -23.02 7.68 14.30
C ALA A 15 -22.92 6.31 13.61
N GLY A 16 -23.04 5.22 14.38
CA GLY A 16 -22.77 3.87 13.89
C GLY A 16 -23.53 3.47 12.61
N GLN A 17 -24.79 3.91 12.46
CA GLN A 17 -25.56 3.65 11.24
C GLN A 17 -25.00 4.39 10.03
N THR A 18 -24.65 5.67 10.18
CA THR A 18 -24.06 6.50 9.12
C THR A 18 -22.67 5.97 8.73
N LEU A 19 -21.88 5.52 9.72
CA LEU A 19 -20.57 4.92 9.48
C LEU A 19 -20.66 3.70 8.56
N ILE A 20 -21.64 2.82 8.79
CA ILE A 20 -21.86 1.63 7.95
C ILE A 20 -22.18 2.05 6.50
N VAL A 21 -23.01 3.08 6.31
CA VAL A 21 -23.34 3.59 4.97
C VAL A 21 -22.09 4.08 4.24
N TYR A 22 -21.23 4.86 4.90
CA TYR A 22 -19.98 5.31 4.30
C TYR A 22 -19.02 4.17 4.00
N VAL A 23 -18.89 3.16 4.88
CA VAL A 23 -18.08 1.96 4.61
C VAL A 23 -18.57 1.26 3.34
N LEU A 24 -19.87 1.02 3.21
CA LEU A 24 -20.43 0.34 2.04
C LEU A 24 -20.25 1.15 0.76
N LEU A 25 -20.41 2.48 0.85
CA LEU A 25 -20.20 3.40 -0.26
C LEU A 25 -18.73 3.39 -0.70
N ASP A 26 -17.79 3.47 0.24
CA ASP A 26 -16.35 3.44 -0.04
C ASP A 26 -15.94 2.11 -0.66
N VAL A 27 -16.41 0.98 -0.13
CA VAL A 27 -16.14 -0.34 -0.73
C VAL A 27 -16.70 -0.41 -2.16
N ALA A 28 -17.94 0.04 -2.37
CA ALA A 28 -18.54 0.07 -3.70
C ALA A 28 -17.74 0.95 -4.67
N LEU A 29 -17.31 2.13 -4.22
CA LEU A 29 -16.52 3.07 -4.99
C LEU A 29 -15.14 2.50 -5.35
N ILE A 30 -14.44 1.89 -4.37
CA ILE A 30 -13.14 1.23 -4.57
C ILE A 30 -13.28 0.11 -5.61
N ILE A 31 -14.26 -0.78 -5.44
CA ILE A 31 -14.48 -1.90 -6.39
C ILE A 31 -14.82 -1.38 -7.78
N PHE A 32 -15.66 -0.35 -7.87
CA PHE A 32 -16.06 0.26 -9.14
C PHE A 32 -14.88 0.85 -9.88
N LEU A 33 -14.09 1.71 -9.21
CA LEU A 33 -12.90 2.33 -9.80
C LEU A 33 -11.82 1.31 -10.15
N ALA A 34 -11.55 0.36 -9.25
CA ALA A 34 -10.58 -0.71 -9.49
C ALA A 34 -10.94 -1.54 -10.73
N ARG A 35 -12.22 -1.86 -10.95
CA ARG A 35 -12.68 -2.57 -12.15
C ARG A 35 -12.54 -1.74 -13.42
N ILE A 36 -12.91 -0.47 -13.38
CA ILE A 36 -12.80 0.41 -14.56
C ILE A 36 -11.35 0.58 -14.97
N LEU A 37 -10.49 0.96 -14.02
CA LEU A 37 -9.09 1.21 -14.29
C LEU A 37 -8.32 -0.07 -14.60
N GLY A 38 -8.62 -1.17 -13.91
CA GLY A 38 -8.08 -2.49 -14.24
C GLY A 38 -8.40 -2.91 -15.67
N ASN A 39 -9.66 -2.80 -16.10
CA ASN A 39 -10.05 -3.12 -17.47
C ASN A 39 -9.43 -2.18 -18.50
N LEU A 40 -9.28 -0.89 -18.18
CA LEU A 40 -8.64 0.08 -19.06
C LEU A 40 -7.15 -0.24 -19.24
N LEU A 41 -6.45 -0.58 -18.16
CA LEU A 41 -5.03 -0.91 -18.17
C LEU A 41 -4.75 -2.23 -18.90
N VAL A 42 -5.64 -3.21 -18.77
CA VAL A 42 -5.56 -4.46 -19.56
C VAL A 42 -5.60 -4.16 -21.07
N LYS A 43 -6.42 -3.19 -21.52
CA LYS A 43 -6.46 -2.79 -22.94
C LYS A 43 -5.15 -2.18 -23.45
N ILE A 44 -4.33 -1.64 -22.54
CA ILE A 44 -3.03 -1.02 -22.85
C ILE A 44 -1.88 -2.03 -22.63
N GLY A 45 -2.19 -3.30 -22.34
CA GLY A 45 -1.20 -4.37 -22.15
C GLY A 45 -0.60 -4.44 -20.75
N GLN A 46 -1.17 -3.71 -19.78
CA GLN A 46 -0.73 -3.76 -18.38
C GLN A 46 -1.51 -4.82 -17.60
N PRO A 47 -0.88 -5.52 -16.63
CA PRO A 47 -1.59 -6.42 -15.73
C PRO A 47 -2.72 -5.68 -14.99
N ARG A 48 -3.86 -6.36 -14.83
CA ARG A 48 -5.06 -5.78 -14.19
C ARG A 48 -4.77 -5.14 -12.82
N VAL A 49 -3.93 -5.80 -12.01
CA VAL A 49 -3.54 -5.33 -10.66
C VAL A 49 -2.93 -3.93 -10.67
N VAL A 50 -2.25 -3.52 -11.75
CA VAL A 50 -1.68 -2.18 -11.87
C VAL A 50 -2.79 -1.13 -11.87
N GLY A 51 -3.91 -1.39 -12.57
CA GLY A 51 -5.06 -0.49 -12.58
C GLY A 51 -5.80 -0.44 -11.24
N GLU A 52 -5.82 -1.55 -10.51
CA GLU A 52 -6.40 -1.63 -9.16
C GLU A 52 -5.56 -0.82 -8.14
N ILE A 53 -4.23 -0.90 -8.23
CA ILE A 53 -3.31 -0.06 -7.43
C ILE A 53 -3.51 1.41 -7.76
N LEU A 54 -3.60 1.77 -9.04
CA LEU A 54 -3.86 3.16 -9.45
C LEU A 54 -5.19 3.69 -8.91
N ALA A 55 -6.24 2.87 -8.87
CA ALA A 55 -7.51 3.24 -8.26
C ALA A 55 -7.33 3.60 -6.77
N GLY A 56 -6.56 2.80 -6.03
CA GLY A 56 -6.22 3.08 -4.63
C GLY A 56 -5.44 4.38 -4.45
N ILE A 57 -4.44 4.63 -5.31
CA ILE A 57 -3.64 5.87 -5.28
C ILE A 57 -4.52 7.10 -5.60
N LEU A 58 -5.46 6.96 -6.55
CA LEU A 58 -6.39 8.02 -6.93
C LEU A 58 -7.42 8.34 -5.84
N LEU A 59 -7.87 7.34 -5.08
CA LEU A 59 -8.77 7.57 -3.93
C LEU A 59 -8.02 8.01 -2.66
N GLY A 60 -6.73 7.68 -2.60
CA GLY A 60 -5.86 8.03 -1.48
C GLY A 60 -5.52 9.52 -1.40
N PRO A 61 -5.02 9.96 -0.24
CA PRO A 61 -4.61 11.35 -0.02
C PRO A 61 -3.39 11.76 -0.88
N THR A 62 -2.66 10.79 -1.44
CA THR A 62 -1.44 11.03 -2.24
C THR A 62 -1.71 11.87 -3.49
N LEU A 63 -2.82 11.63 -4.19
CA LEU A 63 -3.19 12.41 -5.38
C LEU A 63 -4.26 13.46 -5.11
N LEU A 64 -5.25 13.14 -4.26
CA LEU A 64 -6.37 14.07 -3.98
C LEU A 64 -6.03 15.13 -2.93
N GLY A 65 -4.97 14.95 -2.16
CA GLY A 65 -4.69 15.72 -0.95
C GLY A 65 -5.61 15.32 0.21
N ASN A 66 -5.19 15.61 1.44
CA ASN A 66 -5.92 15.19 2.66
C ASN A 66 -7.37 15.69 2.66
N ASN A 67 -7.60 16.95 2.29
CA ASN A 67 -8.93 17.56 2.42
C ASN A 67 -9.98 16.91 1.51
N LEU A 68 -9.68 16.63 0.25
CA LEU A 68 -10.63 15.95 -0.65
C LEU A 68 -10.75 14.46 -0.35
N SER A 69 -9.64 13.81 0.01
CA SER A 69 -9.64 12.40 0.38
C SER A 69 -10.47 12.14 1.65
N GLU A 70 -10.58 13.10 2.57
CA GLU A 70 -11.45 12.99 3.75
C GLU A 70 -12.94 13.18 3.45
N VAL A 71 -13.28 13.93 2.40
CA VAL A 71 -14.67 14.06 1.94
C VAL A 71 -15.15 12.77 1.29
N ILE A 72 -14.29 12.14 0.48
CA ILE A 72 -14.61 10.91 -0.24
C ILE A 72 -14.52 9.69 0.68
N THR A 73 -13.43 9.55 1.43
CA THR A 73 -13.15 8.41 2.30
C THR A 73 -12.82 8.92 3.72
N PRO A 74 -13.84 9.06 4.59
CA PRO A 74 -13.69 9.64 5.92
C PRO A 74 -12.68 8.90 6.79
N LEU A 75 -11.95 9.62 7.65
CA LEU A 75 -10.88 9.04 8.47
C LEU A 75 -11.34 7.87 9.35
N GLN A 76 -12.58 7.90 9.84
CA GLN A 76 -13.16 6.85 10.69
C GLN A 76 -13.46 5.56 9.91
N VAL A 77 -13.64 5.65 8.60
CA VAL A 77 -13.97 4.52 7.71
C VAL A 77 -12.69 3.77 7.31
N ARG A 78 -11.57 4.48 7.14
CA ARG A 78 -10.30 3.91 6.65
C ARG A 78 -9.81 2.69 7.44
N PRO A 79 -9.83 2.65 8.78
CA PRO A 79 -9.41 1.46 9.52
C PRO A 79 -10.28 0.24 9.23
N ILE A 80 -11.59 0.45 9.06
CA ILE A 80 -12.54 -0.64 8.74
C ILE A 80 -12.24 -1.17 7.33
N ILE A 81 -12.04 -0.29 6.35
CA ILE A 81 -11.62 -0.67 4.99
C ILE A 81 -10.29 -1.42 5.01
N ASN A 82 -9.33 -1.00 5.84
CA ASN A 82 -8.04 -1.67 5.98
C ASN A 82 -8.18 -3.10 6.49
N VAL A 83 -9.10 -3.36 7.43
CA VAL A 83 -9.40 -4.73 7.87
C VAL A 83 -9.92 -5.57 6.71
N PHE A 84 -10.85 -5.06 5.91
CA PHE A 84 -11.32 -5.76 4.71
C PHE A 84 -10.20 -6.00 3.69
N ALA A 85 -9.30 -5.03 3.51
CA ALA A 85 -8.15 -5.15 2.61
C ALA A 85 -7.17 -6.24 3.07
N ILE A 86 -6.86 -6.30 4.36
CA ILE A 86 -6.00 -7.33 4.95
C ILE A 86 -6.65 -8.71 4.80
N ILE A 87 -7.95 -8.83 5.10
CA ILE A 87 -8.68 -10.09 4.91
C ILE A 87 -8.66 -10.51 3.44
N GLY A 88 -8.93 -9.60 2.51
CA GLY A 88 -8.86 -9.85 1.08
C GLY A 88 -7.46 -10.29 0.63
N LEU A 89 -6.41 -9.65 1.13
CA LEU A 89 -5.02 -10.01 0.87
C LEU A 89 -4.69 -11.40 1.41
N ILE A 90 -5.13 -11.75 2.62
CA ILE A 90 -4.94 -13.08 3.20
C ILE A 90 -5.61 -14.14 2.33
N PHE A 91 -6.86 -13.93 1.93
CA PHE A 91 -7.56 -14.86 1.03
C PHE A 91 -6.86 -14.97 -0.33
N PHE A 92 -6.39 -13.85 -0.88
CA PHE A 92 -5.63 -13.84 -2.13
C PHE A 92 -4.33 -14.66 -2.00
N MET A 93 -3.54 -14.43 -0.95
CA MET A 93 -2.29 -15.19 -0.73
C MET A 93 -2.55 -16.66 -0.40
N PHE A 94 -3.66 -16.97 0.26
CA PHE A 94 -4.08 -18.35 0.51
C PHE A 94 -4.40 -19.08 -0.81
N ILE A 95 -5.23 -18.48 -1.67
CA ILE A 95 -5.57 -19.06 -2.98
C ILE A 95 -4.31 -19.17 -3.86
N ALA A 96 -3.49 -18.12 -3.92
CA ALA A 96 -2.24 -18.15 -4.66
C ALA A 96 -1.31 -19.25 -4.14
N GLY A 97 -1.27 -19.48 -2.82
CA GLY A 97 -0.52 -20.57 -2.20
C GLY A 97 -1.05 -21.95 -2.57
N LEU A 98 -2.37 -22.12 -2.67
CA LEU A 98 -3.00 -23.38 -3.11
C LEU A 98 -2.75 -23.71 -4.58
N GLU A 99 -2.47 -22.70 -5.41
CA GLU A 99 -2.12 -22.89 -6.83
C GLU A 99 -0.65 -23.34 -7.02
N ILE A 100 0.19 -23.22 -5.99
CA ILE A 100 1.60 -23.59 -6.07
C ILE A 100 1.77 -25.11 -6.01
N ASP A 101 2.44 -25.65 -7.02
CA ASP A 101 2.91 -27.03 -7.05
C ASP A 101 4.17 -27.19 -6.20
N VAL A 102 3.97 -27.70 -4.98
CA VAL A 102 5.01 -27.85 -3.96
C VAL A 102 6.14 -28.78 -4.43
N GLU A 103 5.83 -29.85 -5.17
CA GLU A 103 6.84 -30.78 -5.66
C GLU A 103 7.78 -30.10 -6.66
N LYS A 104 7.21 -29.32 -7.58
CA LYS A 104 8.00 -28.50 -8.52
C LYS A 104 8.87 -27.48 -7.79
N VAL A 105 8.35 -26.84 -6.74
CA VAL A 105 9.12 -25.87 -5.94
C VAL A 105 10.29 -26.55 -5.20
N ILE A 106 10.03 -27.66 -4.52
CA ILE A 106 11.06 -28.40 -3.76
C ILE A 106 12.16 -28.90 -4.69
N SER A 107 11.81 -29.38 -5.89
CA SER A 107 12.80 -29.83 -6.88
C SER A 107 13.81 -28.75 -7.29
N LYS A 108 13.44 -27.47 -7.12
CA LYS A 108 14.26 -26.29 -7.45
C LYS A 108 14.72 -25.50 -6.22
N VAL A 109 14.65 -26.08 -5.01
CA VAL A 109 14.91 -25.35 -3.76
C VAL A 109 16.29 -24.67 -3.72
N LYS A 110 17.34 -25.30 -4.26
CA LYS A 110 18.68 -24.69 -4.33
C LYS A 110 18.70 -23.43 -5.20
N GLN A 111 18.01 -23.47 -6.35
CA GLN A 111 17.86 -22.32 -7.24
C GLN A 111 17.00 -21.24 -6.59
N ALA A 112 15.91 -21.63 -5.92
CA ALA A 112 15.03 -20.71 -5.20
C ALA A 112 15.76 -20.00 -4.04
N ILE A 113 16.57 -20.71 -3.25
CA ILE A 113 17.38 -20.10 -2.18
C ILE A 113 18.36 -19.09 -2.76
N PHE A 114 19.09 -19.46 -3.81
CA PHE A 114 20.06 -18.56 -4.45
C PHE A 114 19.36 -17.32 -5.02
N LEU A 115 18.24 -17.50 -5.74
CA LEU A 115 17.46 -16.41 -6.29
C LEU A 115 16.89 -15.48 -5.21
N SER A 116 16.36 -16.03 -4.12
CA SER A 116 15.86 -15.25 -2.98
C SER A 116 16.96 -14.46 -2.29
N LEU A 117 18.15 -15.07 -2.14
CA LEU A 117 19.30 -14.39 -1.55
C LEU A 117 19.79 -13.25 -2.45
N LEU A 118 19.77 -13.42 -3.76
CA LEU A 118 20.09 -12.36 -4.71
C LEU A 118 19.01 -11.28 -4.78
N SER A 119 17.73 -11.64 -4.78
CA SER A 119 16.63 -10.67 -4.88
C SER A 119 16.55 -9.76 -3.66
N VAL A 120 17.01 -10.22 -2.49
CA VAL A 120 17.13 -9.39 -1.29
C VAL A 120 18.52 -8.75 -1.20
N GLY A 121 19.57 -9.54 -1.47
CA GLY A 121 20.95 -9.13 -1.33
C GLY A 121 21.37 -8.03 -2.30
N ILE A 122 20.97 -8.10 -3.58
CA ILE A 122 21.35 -7.09 -4.58
C ILE A 122 20.69 -5.73 -4.25
N PRO A 123 19.37 -5.61 -4.05
CA PRO A 123 18.76 -4.35 -3.62
C PRO A 123 19.35 -3.83 -2.31
N ALA A 124 19.76 -4.73 -1.39
CA ALA A 124 20.42 -4.33 -0.16
C ALA A 124 21.82 -3.76 -0.37
N LEU A 125 22.64 -4.43 -1.17
CA LEU A 125 24.00 -3.99 -1.49
C LEU A 125 24.03 -2.67 -2.26
N ILE A 126 22.98 -2.37 -3.03
CA ILE A 126 22.86 -1.10 -3.77
C ILE A 126 22.18 -0.03 -2.89
N GLY A 127 21.11 -0.38 -2.19
CA GLY A 127 20.34 0.54 -1.36
C GLY A 127 21.14 1.06 -0.16
N PHE A 128 22.00 0.23 0.43
CA PHE A 128 22.81 0.62 1.59
C PHE A 128 23.84 1.73 1.27
N PRO A 129 24.70 1.63 0.24
CA PRO A 129 25.59 2.72 -0.15
C PRO A 129 24.84 3.99 -0.56
N ILE A 130 23.72 3.86 -1.28
CA ILE A 130 22.90 5.02 -1.66
C ILE A 130 22.36 5.73 -0.41
N ALA A 131 21.81 4.99 0.54
CA ALA A 131 21.34 5.56 1.81
C ALA A 131 22.48 6.21 2.59
N PHE A 132 23.68 5.60 2.61
CA PHE A 132 24.87 6.17 3.24
C PHE A 132 25.34 7.47 2.58
N LEU A 133 25.30 7.56 1.25
CA LEU A 133 25.68 8.78 0.53
C LEU A 133 24.68 9.92 0.71
N LEU A 134 23.38 9.59 0.77
CA LEU A 134 22.31 10.56 1.05
C LEU A 134 22.29 11.04 2.52
N ASN A 135 23.08 10.40 3.40
CA ASN A 135 23.16 10.69 4.83
C ASN A 135 23.48 12.16 5.13
N ASN A 136 24.32 12.80 4.30
CA ASN A 136 24.73 14.18 4.56
C ASN A 136 23.65 15.24 4.24
N SER A 137 22.68 14.95 3.38
CA SER A 137 21.64 15.91 2.95
C SER A 137 20.28 15.72 3.62
N LEU A 138 19.96 14.51 4.11
CA LEU A 138 18.66 14.20 4.73
C LEU A 138 18.69 14.24 6.27
N TYR A 139 19.84 14.00 6.90
CA TYR A 139 19.93 13.86 8.37
C TYR A 139 20.14 15.18 9.11
N ALA A 140 20.49 16.26 8.40
CA ALA A 140 20.61 17.60 8.99
C ALA A 140 19.28 18.14 9.55
N GLY A 141 18.12 17.59 9.14
CA GLY A 141 16.79 18.01 9.58
C GLY A 141 16.15 17.18 10.70
N LEU A 142 16.74 16.05 11.11
CA LEU A 142 16.06 15.06 11.99
C LEU A 142 16.70 14.84 13.36
N GLY A 143 17.67 15.68 13.77
CA GLY A 143 18.20 15.64 15.13
C GLY A 143 19.02 14.39 15.43
N GLY A 144 20.28 14.39 14.98
CA GLY A 144 21.42 14.10 15.86
C GLY A 144 21.60 12.74 16.52
N GLU A 145 20.90 11.66 16.15
CA GLU A 145 21.24 10.31 16.61
C GLU A 145 21.68 9.45 15.42
N ALA A 146 23.00 9.25 15.33
CA ALA A 146 23.71 8.48 14.30
C ALA A 146 23.44 6.97 14.43
N ILE A 147 22.17 6.57 14.34
CA ILE A 147 21.80 5.16 14.28
C ILE A 147 22.12 4.69 12.86
N LEU A 148 23.09 3.78 12.77
CA LEU A 148 23.76 3.34 11.55
C LEU A 148 22.79 3.16 10.36
N PRO A 149 23.16 3.57 9.13
CA PRO A 149 22.36 3.33 7.92
C PRO A 149 21.96 1.87 7.71
N LEU A 150 22.67 0.93 8.35
CA LEU A 150 22.32 -0.49 8.40
C LEU A 150 20.99 -0.72 9.14
N VAL A 151 20.78 -0.04 10.27
CA VAL A 151 19.54 -0.12 11.04
C VAL A 151 18.41 0.54 10.26
N TYR A 152 18.62 1.66 9.57
CA TYR A 152 17.58 2.25 8.72
C TYR A 152 17.25 1.35 7.52
N PHE A 153 18.25 0.81 6.81
CA PHE A 153 18.00 -0.10 5.68
C PHE A 153 17.29 -1.39 6.13
N LEU A 154 17.67 -1.95 7.28
CA LEU A 154 17.05 -3.16 7.82
C LEU A 154 15.67 -2.87 8.43
N VAL A 155 15.50 -1.78 9.18
CA VAL A 155 14.30 -1.49 9.98
C VAL A 155 13.26 -0.71 9.18
N LEU A 156 13.61 0.17 8.23
CA LEU A 156 12.60 0.90 7.43
C LEU A 156 11.63 -0.02 6.67
N PRO A 157 12.06 -1.11 6.00
CA PRO A 157 11.12 -2.02 5.35
C PRO A 157 10.11 -2.64 6.34
N PHE A 158 10.57 -3.04 7.53
CA PHE A 158 9.70 -3.62 8.57
C PHE A 158 8.89 -2.57 9.34
N ARG A 159 9.41 -1.34 9.48
CA ARG A 159 8.71 -0.22 10.14
C ARG A 159 7.58 0.31 9.27
N LEU A 160 7.65 0.14 7.95
CA LEU A 160 6.52 0.38 7.04
C LEU A 160 5.40 -0.67 7.16
N VAL A 161 5.66 -1.81 7.82
CA VAL A 161 4.67 -2.87 8.11
C VAL A 161 3.97 -2.65 9.47
N HIS A 162 4.39 -1.64 10.24
CA HIS A 162 3.67 -1.19 11.44
C HIS A 162 3.21 0.25 11.26
N PHE A 163 2.29 0.46 10.32
CA PHE A 163 1.37 1.58 10.39
C PHE A 163 0.09 1.11 11.08
N ARG A 164 -0.03 1.54 12.35
CA ARG A 164 -1.22 1.70 13.21
C ARG A 164 -2.47 0.88 12.87
#